data_AF-A0A2E7JVJ8-F1
#
_entry.id   AF-A0A2E7JVJ8-F1
#
_cell.length_a   1.000
_cell.length_b   1.000
_cell.length_c   1.000
_cell.angle_alpha   90.00
_cell.angle_beta   90.00
_cell.angle_gamma   90.00
#
_symmetry.space_group_name_H-M   'P 1'
#
loop_
_entity.id
_entity.type
_entity.pdbx_description
1 polymer ?
#
loop_
_entity_poly.entity_id
_entity_poly.type
_entity_poly.pdbx_seq_one_letter_code
_entity_poly.pdbx_strand_id
1 'polypeptide(L)'
;MSENPDLELAIARVLQNAAEPLVKEGLTALDGIFQTEAGNVLVRGDVLGGVAVKITDALVVEGSVVGEISKPCRIEAVGDVIITGKVHHAEIRARTIHIGGEVRSSELVSCERIDVECDLIDVNVAAGDLEFCARRARDHQLRFAQHRAKLEMLKKQLERDEVQLHKQCERTSTGLKFGAAAIVLHEPDRIRIDLGKFYKLVGDKGEEEVTAALKEFFAKGLIGLIGRLNRAYIARNPAHERVFLQLIQGLRKLVFLSRRVDVLMREMECEREALSELVKRINRTDRVVSVRGKVYPDTSFGFLPLDVVISAEGDIASVGRRAELRVSTGSDTSRRALKKQGSSGQEETEMRSADELREIALRLDGDYVVWGPLDEFDSLAV
;
A
#
# COMPACT_ATOMS: atom_id res chain seq x y z
N MET A 1 15.34 -21.16 -22.69
CA MET A 1 13.99 -21.25 -22.10
C MET A 1 14.07 -22.34 -21.06
N SER A 2 14.15 -21.97 -19.79
CA SER A 2 14.09 -22.92 -18.67
C SER A 2 12.65 -23.42 -18.55
N GLU A 3 12.43 -24.71 -18.75
CA GLU A 3 11.13 -25.39 -18.60
C GLU A 3 10.75 -25.46 -17.10
N ASN A 4 10.46 -24.31 -16.48
CA ASN A 4 9.94 -24.27 -15.12
C ASN A 4 8.50 -23.72 -15.15
N PRO A 5 7.48 -24.57 -14.95
CA PRO A 5 6.08 -24.17 -15.00
C PRO A 5 5.71 -23.16 -13.90
N ASP A 6 6.42 -23.13 -12.77
CA ASP A 6 6.15 -22.20 -11.67
C ASP A 6 6.61 -20.78 -12.03
N LEU A 7 7.75 -20.66 -12.72
CA LEU A 7 8.26 -19.39 -13.22
C LEU A 7 7.36 -18.83 -14.34
N GLU A 8 6.91 -19.69 -15.26
CA GLU A 8 5.97 -19.29 -16.32
C GLU A 8 4.62 -18.86 -15.74
N LEU A 9 4.12 -19.55 -14.71
CA LEU A 9 2.89 -19.20 -14.00
C LEU A 9 3.04 -17.86 -13.27
N ALA A 10 4.18 -17.61 -12.61
CA ALA A 10 4.47 -16.34 -11.94
C ALA A 10 4.48 -15.17 -12.95
N ILE A 11 5.16 -15.35 -14.08
CA ILE A 11 5.17 -14.36 -15.18
C ILE A 11 3.75 -14.13 -15.70
N ALA A 12 3.00 -15.20 -15.99
CA ALA A 12 1.64 -15.10 -16.48
C ALA A 12 0.73 -14.35 -15.50
N ARG A 13 0.83 -14.61 -14.19
CA ARG A 13 0.06 -13.89 -13.16
C ARG A 13 0.40 -12.41 -13.12
N VAL A 14 1.67 -12.04 -13.18
CA VAL A 14 2.10 -10.64 -13.19
C VAL A 14 1.61 -9.93 -14.45
N LEU A 15 1.75 -10.56 -15.61
CA LEU A 15 1.37 -9.94 -16.89
C LEU A 15 -0.15 -9.90 -17.12
N GLN A 16 -0.92 -10.88 -16.63
CA GLN A 16 -2.40 -10.88 -16.73
C GLN A 16 -3.06 -9.80 -15.85
N ASN A 17 -2.41 -9.42 -14.75
CA ASN A 17 -2.93 -8.41 -13.83
C ASN A 17 -2.62 -6.96 -14.27
N ALA A 18 -1.84 -6.75 -15.34
CA ALA A 18 -1.53 -5.43 -15.87
C ALA A 18 -2.40 -5.06 -17.08
N ALA A 19 -2.90 -3.82 -17.08
CA ALA A 19 -3.33 -3.15 -18.30
C ALA A 19 -2.08 -2.78 -19.10
N GLU A 20 -1.67 -3.66 -20.02
CA GLU A 20 -0.49 -3.56 -20.91
C GLU A 20 0.85 -3.19 -20.20
N PRO A 21 1.79 -4.14 -20.04
CA PRO A 21 3.09 -3.85 -19.42
C PRO A 21 3.93 -2.91 -20.30
N LEU A 22 4.71 -2.03 -19.67
CA LEU A 22 5.71 -1.21 -20.35
C LEU A 22 6.89 -2.10 -20.78
N VAL A 23 7.11 -2.23 -22.09
CA VAL A 23 8.17 -3.09 -22.64
C VAL A 23 9.45 -2.29 -22.91
N LYS A 24 10.61 -2.86 -22.52
CA LYS A 24 11.96 -2.33 -22.79
C LYS A 24 12.87 -3.42 -23.35
N GLU A 25 13.68 -3.08 -24.34
CA GLU A 25 14.69 -3.96 -24.95
C GLU A 25 16.01 -3.81 -24.18
N GLY A 26 16.12 -4.47 -23.02
CA GLY A 26 17.27 -4.38 -22.13
C GLY A 26 17.45 -3.03 -21.41
N LEU A 27 18.33 -3.02 -20.40
CA LEU A 27 18.76 -1.81 -19.70
C LEU A 27 20.28 -1.86 -19.50
N THR A 28 20.96 -0.75 -19.70
CA THR A 28 22.42 -0.65 -19.63
C THR A 28 22.86 0.52 -18.76
N ALA A 29 24.15 0.57 -18.41
CA ALA A 29 24.73 1.66 -17.62
C ALA A 29 24.42 3.08 -18.16
N LEU A 30 24.16 3.22 -19.46
CA LEU A 30 23.81 4.47 -20.12
C LEU A 30 22.43 4.99 -19.71
N ASP A 31 21.53 4.10 -19.31
CA ASP A 31 20.18 4.45 -18.85
C ASP A 31 20.21 5.08 -17.45
N GLY A 32 21.28 4.86 -16.68
CA GLY A 32 21.50 5.45 -15.37
C GLY A 32 20.45 5.03 -14.34
N ILE A 33 19.36 5.79 -14.26
CA ILE A 33 18.20 5.52 -13.40
C ILE A 33 16.95 5.38 -14.27
N PHE A 34 16.36 4.19 -14.26
CA PHE A 34 15.08 3.91 -14.86
C PHE A 34 13.98 3.94 -13.79
N GLN A 35 12.98 4.82 -13.96
CA GLN A 35 11.87 4.95 -13.00
C GLN A 35 10.53 5.03 -13.72
N THR A 36 9.52 4.36 -13.17
CA THR A 36 8.12 4.45 -13.62
C THR A 36 7.21 4.77 -12.43
N GLU A 37 6.13 5.52 -12.69
CA GLU A 37 5.17 5.89 -11.64
C GLU A 37 3.99 4.89 -11.53
N ALA A 38 3.70 4.15 -12.60
CA ALA A 38 2.68 3.12 -12.64
C ALA A 38 2.92 2.15 -13.80
N GLY A 39 2.36 0.95 -13.67
CA GLY A 39 2.38 -0.12 -14.66
C GLY A 39 3.51 -1.13 -14.44
N ASN A 40 3.20 -2.39 -14.71
CA ASN A 40 4.19 -3.47 -14.72
C ASN A 40 5.21 -3.21 -15.83
N VAL A 41 6.47 -3.54 -15.58
CA VAL A 41 7.56 -3.37 -16.54
C VAL A 41 8.04 -4.73 -17.01
N LEU A 42 8.16 -4.91 -18.33
CA LEU A 42 8.79 -6.06 -18.95
C LEU A 42 10.09 -5.62 -19.63
N VAL A 43 11.22 -6.17 -19.19
CA VAL A 43 12.51 -6.01 -19.85
C VAL A 43 12.79 -7.28 -20.65
N ARG A 44 12.78 -7.16 -21.98
CA ARG A 44 13.19 -8.19 -22.93
C ARG A 44 14.69 -8.11 -23.13
N GLY A 45 15.44 -8.95 -22.43
CA GLY A 45 16.90 -8.92 -22.41
C GLY A 45 17.49 -8.57 -21.04
N ASP A 46 18.77 -8.22 -21.04
CA ASP A 46 19.56 -8.11 -19.81
C ASP A 46 19.51 -6.71 -19.18
N VAL A 47 19.73 -6.65 -17.86
CA VAL A 47 19.97 -5.42 -17.08
C VAL A 47 21.44 -5.39 -16.67
N LEU A 48 22.23 -4.50 -17.28
CA LEU A 48 23.69 -4.52 -17.21
C LEU A 48 24.31 -3.21 -16.69
N GLY A 49 25.43 -3.30 -15.99
CA GLY A 49 26.33 -2.15 -15.77
C GLY A 49 25.90 -1.17 -14.67
N GLY A 50 25.27 -1.70 -13.62
CA GLY A 50 24.97 -0.94 -12.40
C GLY A 50 23.83 0.06 -12.57
N VAL A 51 22.79 -0.33 -13.32
CA VAL A 51 21.55 0.45 -13.49
C VAL A 51 20.77 0.47 -12.18
N ALA A 52 20.16 1.62 -11.87
CA ALA A 52 19.16 1.71 -10.82
C ALA A 52 17.75 1.67 -11.43
N VAL A 53 16.93 0.73 -10.99
CA VAL A 53 15.56 0.52 -11.45
C VAL A 53 14.61 0.75 -10.27
N LYS A 54 13.67 1.70 -10.41
CA LYS A 54 12.68 2.04 -9.38
C LYS A 54 11.27 1.96 -9.91
N ILE A 55 10.47 1.03 -9.42
CA ILE A 55 9.16 0.69 -9.99
C ILE A 55 8.12 0.53 -8.88
N THR A 56 6.92 1.07 -9.11
CA THR A 56 5.80 1.03 -8.16
C THR A 56 4.95 -0.24 -8.25
N ASP A 57 5.03 -0.97 -9.34
CA ASP A 57 4.35 -2.25 -9.54
C ASP A 57 5.37 -3.38 -9.72
N ALA A 58 5.09 -4.36 -10.58
CA ALA A 58 5.96 -5.52 -10.79
C ALA A 58 6.96 -5.32 -11.93
N LEU A 59 8.09 -6.03 -11.84
CA LEU A 59 9.15 -6.08 -12.85
C LEU A 59 9.37 -7.52 -13.30
N VAL A 60 9.38 -7.73 -14.61
CA VAL A 60 9.79 -8.99 -15.24
C VAL A 60 11.00 -8.73 -16.12
N VAL A 61 12.07 -9.51 -15.92
CA VAL A 61 13.29 -9.49 -16.73
C VAL A 61 13.43 -10.84 -17.44
N GLU A 62 13.20 -10.83 -18.75
CA GLU A 62 13.44 -11.96 -19.66
C GLU A 62 14.93 -12.00 -20.06
N GLY A 63 15.80 -12.07 -19.07
CA GLY A 63 17.25 -12.03 -19.22
C GLY A 63 17.94 -12.07 -17.86
N SER A 64 19.22 -11.70 -17.84
CA SER A 64 20.06 -11.67 -16.65
C SER A 64 20.23 -10.26 -16.08
N VAL A 65 20.47 -10.17 -14.78
CA VAL A 65 20.83 -8.93 -14.09
C VAL A 65 22.29 -9.01 -13.67
N VAL A 66 23.15 -8.23 -14.31
CA VAL A 66 24.61 -8.31 -14.11
C VAL A 66 25.19 -6.93 -13.85
N GLY A 67 25.55 -6.69 -12.59
CA GLY A 67 26.32 -5.53 -12.16
C GLY A 67 27.81 -5.80 -12.07
N GLU A 68 28.52 -4.86 -11.46
CA GLU A 68 29.96 -4.93 -11.19
C GLU A 68 30.23 -4.74 -9.69
N ILE A 69 31.38 -5.23 -9.21
CA ILE A 69 31.77 -5.10 -7.78
C ILE A 69 31.74 -3.63 -7.31
N SER A 70 32.23 -2.71 -8.14
CA SER A 70 32.23 -1.27 -7.82
C SER A 70 30.89 -0.59 -8.07
N LYS A 71 29.99 -1.21 -8.83
CA LYS A 71 28.73 -0.62 -9.28
C LYS A 71 27.66 -1.70 -9.48
N PRO A 72 27.03 -2.17 -8.39
CA PRO A 72 26.02 -3.20 -8.48
C PRO A 72 24.75 -2.66 -9.17
N CYS A 73 23.99 -3.55 -9.81
CA CYS A 73 22.65 -3.21 -10.28
C CYS A 73 21.71 -3.07 -9.09
N ARG A 74 20.91 -2.01 -9.04
CA ARG A 74 19.98 -1.75 -7.94
C ARG A 74 18.56 -1.82 -8.43
N ILE A 75 17.77 -2.75 -7.93
CA ILE A 75 16.37 -2.90 -8.31
C ILE A 75 15.51 -2.70 -7.05
N GLU A 76 14.67 -1.69 -7.06
CA GLU A 76 13.68 -1.41 -6.03
C GLU A 76 12.27 -1.47 -6.67
N ALA A 77 11.53 -2.54 -6.41
CA ALA A 77 10.16 -2.70 -6.83
C ALA A 77 9.23 -2.79 -5.62
N VAL A 78 8.06 -2.16 -5.70
CA VAL A 78 7.01 -2.33 -4.68
C VAL A 78 6.21 -3.61 -4.92
N GLY A 79 6.08 -4.04 -6.17
CA GLY A 79 5.49 -5.32 -6.55
C GLY A 79 6.51 -6.45 -6.60
N ASP A 80 6.21 -7.46 -7.41
CA ASP A 80 7.05 -8.65 -7.55
C ASP A 80 8.18 -8.40 -8.56
N VAL A 81 9.33 -9.04 -8.33
CA VAL A 81 10.46 -9.06 -9.28
C VAL A 81 10.67 -10.49 -9.75
N ILE A 82 10.58 -10.69 -11.06
CA ILE A 82 10.82 -11.99 -11.70
C ILE A 82 11.99 -11.84 -12.66
N ILE A 83 13.03 -12.65 -12.49
CA ILE A 83 14.22 -12.66 -13.35
C ILE A 83 14.38 -14.09 -13.87
N THR A 84 14.35 -14.25 -15.19
CA THR A 84 14.46 -15.58 -15.80
C THR A 84 15.90 -16.08 -15.91
N GLY A 85 16.87 -15.18 -15.97
CA GLY A 85 18.29 -15.46 -16.10
C GLY A 85 19.06 -15.41 -14.79
N LYS A 86 20.38 -15.19 -14.90
CA LYS A 86 21.31 -15.15 -13.77
C LYS A 86 21.31 -13.78 -13.10
N VAL A 87 21.69 -13.74 -11.82
CA VAL A 87 21.87 -12.50 -11.06
C VAL A 87 23.29 -12.44 -10.50
N HIS A 88 24.02 -11.37 -10.81
CA HIS A 88 25.39 -11.19 -10.36
C HIS A 88 25.66 -9.74 -9.98
N HIS A 89 26.26 -9.50 -8.81
CA HIS A 89 26.52 -8.14 -8.30
C HIS A 89 25.29 -7.24 -8.36
N ALA A 90 24.19 -7.66 -7.73
CA ALA A 90 22.95 -6.90 -7.69
C ALA A 90 22.42 -6.75 -6.26
N GLU A 91 21.71 -5.65 -6.02
CA GLU A 91 20.90 -5.38 -4.84
C GLU A 91 19.44 -5.34 -5.29
N ILE A 92 18.62 -6.31 -4.89
CA ILE A 92 17.23 -6.44 -5.34
C ILE A 92 16.30 -6.37 -4.13
N ARG A 93 15.35 -5.43 -4.17
CA ARG A 93 14.33 -5.23 -3.15
C ARG A 93 12.95 -5.32 -3.79
N ALA A 94 12.11 -6.23 -3.32
CA ALA A 94 10.78 -6.46 -3.88
C ALA A 94 9.76 -6.96 -2.85
N ARG A 95 8.48 -7.07 -3.26
CA ARG A 95 7.49 -7.81 -2.48
C ARG A 95 7.79 -9.31 -2.47
N THR A 96 7.98 -9.87 -3.66
CA THR A 96 8.37 -11.26 -3.90
C THR A 96 9.48 -11.26 -4.95
N ILE A 97 10.48 -12.14 -4.78
CA ILE A 97 11.58 -12.28 -5.72
C ILE A 97 11.57 -13.71 -6.27
N HIS A 98 11.52 -13.85 -7.59
CA HIS A 98 11.69 -15.13 -8.28
C HIS A 98 12.88 -15.04 -9.23
N ILE A 99 13.85 -15.94 -9.08
CA ILE A 99 15.03 -15.99 -9.94
C ILE A 99 15.18 -17.38 -10.54
N GLY A 100 15.12 -17.47 -11.87
CA GLY A 100 15.26 -18.70 -12.63
C GLY A 100 16.70 -19.21 -12.76
N GLY A 101 17.69 -18.32 -12.61
CA GLY A 101 19.12 -18.64 -12.75
C GLY A 101 19.93 -18.57 -11.46
N GLU A 102 21.23 -18.81 -11.61
CA GLU A 102 22.23 -18.73 -10.53
C GLU A 102 22.33 -17.31 -9.97
N VAL A 103 22.48 -17.18 -8.65
CA VAL A 103 22.68 -15.90 -7.96
C VAL A 103 24.05 -15.87 -7.31
N ARG A 104 24.82 -14.81 -7.58
CA ARG A 104 26.17 -14.65 -7.06
C ARG A 104 26.47 -13.25 -6.54
N SER A 105 27.17 -13.15 -5.42
CA SER A 105 27.71 -11.89 -4.87
C SER A 105 26.68 -10.76 -4.87
N SER A 106 25.48 -11.06 -4.38
CA SER A 106 24.27 -10.22 -4.50
C SER A 106 23.50 -10.16 -3.18
N GLU A 107 22.65 -9.13 -3.04
CA GLU A 107 21.73 -8.95 -1.93
C GLU A 107 20.28 -9.06 -2.44
N LEU A 108 19.50 -9.96 -1.87
CA LEU A 108 18.09 -10.18 -2.17
C LEU A 108 17.27 -9.88 -0.93
N VAL A 109 16.38 -8.89 -1.01
CA VAL A 109 15.53 -8.47 0.11
C VAL A 109 14.07 -8.51 -0.31
N SER A 110 13.28 -9.31 0.39
CA SER A 110 11.87 -9.51 0.09
C SER A 110 11.00 -9.24 1.31
N CYS A 111 9.84 -8.65 1.09
CA CYS A 111 8.80 -8.52 2.12
C CYS A 111 8.13 -9.86 2.41
N GLU A 112 8.03 -10.73 1.40
CA GLU A 112 7.27 -11.96 1.44
C GLU A 112 8.17 -13.16 1.16
N ARG A 113 8.23 -13.59 -0.11
CA ARG A 113 8.87 -14.83 -0.52
C ARG A 113 10.07 -14.57 -1.44
N ILE A 114 11.05 -15.48 -1.38
CA ILE A 114 12.18 -15.52 -2.31
C ILE A 114 12.31 -16.94 -2.83
N ASP A 115 12.20 -17.11 -4.15
CA ASP A 115 12.42 -18.39 -4.82
C ASP A 115 13.61 -18.28 -5.76
N VAL A 116 14.57 -19.17 -5.59
CA VAL A 116 15.74 -19.28 -6.46
C VAL A 116 15.83 -20.70 -7.00
N GLU A 117 15.76 -20.81 -8.32
CA GLU A 117 15.68 -22.10 -9.02
C GLU A 117 17.04 -22.78 -9.19
N CYS A 118 18.13 -22.06 -8.95
CA CYS A 118 19.50 -22.52 -9.13
C CYS A 118 20.35 -22.25 -7.88
N ASP A 119 21.67 -22.24 -8.07
CA ASP A 119 22.65 -22.13 -6.99
C ASP A 119 22.74 -20.70 -6.40
N LEU A 120 23.01 -20.64 -5.09
CA LEU A 120 23.33 -19.42 -4.35
C LEU A 120 24.81 -19.42 -3.97
N ILE A 121 25.55 -18.38 -4.38
CA ILE A 121 26.99 -18.24 -4.14
C ILE A 121 27.32 -16.87 -3.56
N ASP A 122 27.76 -16.80 -2.30
CA ASP A 122 28.13 -15.52 -1.66
C ASP A 122 26.95 -14.52 -1.73
N VAL A 123 25.78 -14.94 -1.25
CA VAL A 123 24.53 -14.16 -1.37
C VAL A 123 24.00 -13.81 0.03
N ASN A 124 23.53 -12.58 0.19
CA ASN A 124 22.78 -12.16 1.37
C ASN A 124 21.30 -12.16 1.02
N VAL A 125 20.54 -13.04 1.65
CA VAL A 125 19.09 -13.18 1.43
C VAL A 125 18.38 -12.70 2.69
N ALA A 126 17.44 -11.77 2.57
CA ALA A 126 16.61 -11.30 3.66
C ALA A 126 15.13 -11.42 3.30
N ALA A 127 14.39 -12.24 4.04
CA ALA A 127 12.95 -12.39 3.88
C ALA A 127 12.20 -11.76 5.06
N GLY A 128 11.04 -11.16 4.77
CA GLY A 128 10.26 -10.45 5.75
C GLY A 128 10.78 -9.06 6.07
N ASP A 129 11.63 -8.43 5.24
CA ASP A 129 12.01 -7.03 5.46
C ASP A 129 10.81 -6.12 5.18
N LEU A 130 10.05 -5.87 6.25
CA LEU A 130 8.85 -5.08 6.21
C LEU A 130 9.12 -3.61 6.52
N GLU A 131 10.38 -3.13 6.47
CA GLU A 131 10.66 -1.69 6.70
C GLU A 131 9.89 -0.82 5.69
N PHE A 132 9.78 -1.28 4.45
CA PHE A 132 8.96 -0.63 3.42
C PHE A 132 7.47 -0.59 3.80
N CYS A 133 6.91 -1.73 4.22
CA CYS A 133 5.52 -1.80 4.69
C CYS A 133 5.29 -0.95 5.93
N ALA A 134 6.24 -0.93 6.88
CA ALA A 134 6.20 -0.12 8.09
C ALA A 134 6.26 1.37 7.79
N ARG A 135 7.03 1.79 6.78
CA ARG A 135 7.03 3.18 6.31
C ARG A 135 5.68 3.55 5.70
N ARG A 136 5.12 2.72 4.81
CA ARG A 136 3.78 2.96 4.24
C ARG A 136 2.70 3.00 5.32
N ALA A 137 2.76 2.11 6.30
CA ALA A 137 1.84 2.09 7.43
C ALA A 137 1.90 3.42 8.20
N ARG A 138 3.11 3.93 8.50
CA ARG A 138 3.32 5.25 9.10
C ARG A 138 2.77 6.40 8.25
N ASP A 139 2.92 6.33 6.93
CA ASP A 139 2.38 7.35 6.02
C ASP A 139 0.85 7.38 6.04
N HIS A 140 0.20 6.21 5.98
CA HIS A 140 -1.26 6.08 6.11
C HIS A 140 -1.75 6.62 7.46
N GLN A 141 -1.02 6.36 8.56
CA GLN A 141 -1.36 6.92 9.87
C GLN A 141 -1.25 8.44 9.92
N LEU A 142 -0.17 8.99 9.35
CA LEU A 142 0.03 10.43 9.32
C LEU A 142 -1.10 11.11 8.56
N ARG A 143 -1.48 10.55 7.39
CA ARG A 143 -2.63 11.04 6.61
C ARG A 143 -3.93 10.92 7.41
N PHE A 144 -4.19 9.77 8.03
CA PHE A 144 -5.38 9.57 8.85
C PHE A 144 -5.47 10.60 10.00
N ALA A 145 -4.36 10.86 10.70
CA ALA A 145 -4.29 11.86 11.76
C ALA A 145 -4.54 13.29 11.22
N GLN A 146 -3.98 13.62 10.05
CA GLN A 146 -4.23 14.90 9.38
C GLN A 146 -5.70 15.06 8.96
N HIS A 147 -6.29 14.03 8.35
CA HIS A 147 -7.70 14.02 7.98
C HIS A 147 -8.60 14.13 9.22
N ARG A 148 -8.28 13.43 10.31
CA ARG A 148 -9.00 13.51 11.59
C ARG A 148 -8.98 14.93 12.17
N ALA A 149 -7.81 15.56 12.23
CA ALA A 149 -7.68 16.94 12.73
C ALA A 149 -8.48 17.93 11.86
N LYS A 150 -8.42 17.76 10.54
CA LYS A 150 -9.19 18.57 9.58
C LYS A 150 -10.70 18.33 9.73
N LEU A 151 -11.13 17.10 9.97
CA LEU A 151 -12.54 16.74 10.19
C LEU A 151 -13.08 17.41 11.45
N GLU A 152 -12.35 17.33 12.56
CA GLU A 152 -12.72 18.00 13.82
C GLU A 152 -12.87 19.52 13.63
N MET A 153 -11.94 20.14 12.90
CA MET A 153 -12.04 21.57 12.58
C MET A 153 -13.28 21.88 11.74
N LEU A 154 -13.56 21.10 10.70
CA LEU A 154 -14.71 21.30 9.81
C LEU A 154 -16.04 21.03 10.53
N LYS A 155 -16.11 20.04 11.42
CA LYS A 155 -17.31 19.77 12.25
C LYS A 155 -17.61 20.94 13.18
N LYS A 156 -16.60 21.46 13.89
CA LYS A 156 -16.75 22.65 14.74
C LYS A 156 -17.17 23.88 13.93
N GLN A 157 -16.64 24.03 12.72
CA GLN A 157 -17.07 25.10 11.82
C GLN A 157 -18.52 24.92 11.37
N LEU A 158 -18.91 23.69 11.01
CA LEU A 158 -20.27 23.35 10.60
C LEU A 158 -21.26 23.70 11.71
N GLU A 159 -21.03 23.21 12.94
CA GLU A 159 -21.89 23.50 14.09
C GLU A 159 -22.05 25.00 14.36
N ARG A 160 -20.97 25.78 14.25
CA ARG A 160 -21.03 27.24 14.41
C ARG A 160 -21.86 27.90 13.33
N ASP A 161 -21.65 27.52 12.07
CA ASP A 161 -22.34 28.10 10.91
C ASP A 161 -23.83 27.71 10.92
N GLU A 162 -24.18 26.49 11.39
CA GLU A 162 -25.56 26.01 11.52
C GLU A 162 -26.35 26.83 12.56
N VAL A 163 -25.75 27.08 13.72
CA VAL A 163 -26.33 27.93 14.78
C VAL A 163 -26.37 29.39 14.34
N GLN A 164 -25.34 29.88 13.66
CA GLN A 164 -25.30 31.26 13.17
C GLN A 164 -26.40 31.52 12.14
N LEU A 165 -26.59 30.61 11.18
CA LEU A 165 -27.65 30.76 10.17
C LEU A 165 -29.03 30.70 10.81
N HIS A 166 -29.24 29.78 11.77
CA HIS A 166 -30.49 29.71 12.53
C HIS A 166 -30.81 31.04 13.22
N LYS A 167 -29.84 31.62 13.97
CA LYS A 167 -30.00 32.93 14.63
C LYS A 167 -30.29 34.06 13.64
N GLN A 168 -29.72 34.02 12.44
CA GLN A 168 -30.01 35.01 11.40
C GLN A 168 -31.45 34.86 10.87
N CYS A 169 -31.96 33.64 10.77
CA CYS A 169 -33.36 33.39 10.42
C CYS A 169 -34.33 33.87 11.52
N GLU A 170 -34.03 33.65 12.80
CA GLU A 170 -34.87 34.11 13.92
C GLU A 170 -34.95 35.62 14.05
N ARG A 171 -33.87 36.35 13.70
CA ARG A 171 -33.86 37.82 13.70
C ARG A 171 -34.82 38.43 12.68
N THR A 172 -35.35 37.64 11.76
CA THR A 172 -36.37 38.11 10.82
C THR A 172 -37.74 38.09 11.49
N SER A 173 -38.49 39.19 11.36
CA SER A 173 -39.77 39.42 12.05
C SER A 173 -40.89 38.44 11.71
N THR A 174 -40.71 37.55 10.74
CA THR A 174 -41.73 36.60 10.28
C THR A 174 -41.33 35.13 10.36
N GLY A 175 -40.19 34.78 10.98
CA GLY A 175 -39.76 33.38 11.16
C GLY A 175 -39.64 32.62 9.83
N LEU A 176 -38.48 32.75 9.17
CA LEU A 176 -38.26 32.12 7.87
C LEU A 176 -38.26 30.58 7.95
N LYS A 177 -38.89 29.94 6.96
CA LYS A 177 -38.96 28.49 6.86
C LYS A 177 -37.86 27.97 5.94
N PHE A 178 -36.82 27.38 6.52
CA PHE A 178 -35.69 26.82 5.76
C PHE A 178 -35.75 25.30 5.60
N GLY A 179 -36.67 24.61 6.29
CA GLY A 179 -36.88 23.18 6.13
C GLY A 179 -37.22 22.82 4.68
N ALA A 180 -36.36 22.02 4.03
CA ALA A 180 -36.46 21.74 2.61
C ALA A 180 -35.98 20.32 2.26
N ALA A 181 -36.81 19.61 1.49
CA ALA A 181 -36.48 18.35 0.82
C ALA A 181 -35.91 17.24 1.72
N ALA A 182 -36.15 17.29 3.04
CA ALA A 182 -35.51 16.43 4.04
C ALA A 182 -33.97 16.40 3.97
N ILE A 183 -33.38 17.45 3.38
CA ILE A 183 -31.93 17.68 3.29
C ILE A 183 -31.56 18.86 4.18
N VAL A 184 -32.41 19.90 4.21
CA VAL A 184 -32.29 21.00 5.17
C VAL A 184 -33.30 20.74 6.28
N LEU A 185 -32.81 20.46 7.47
CA LEU A 185 -33.59 20.22 8.68
C LEU A 185 -33.52 21.48 9.54
N HIS A 186 -34.66 22.17 9.68
CA HIS A 186 -34.74 23.34 10.55
C HIS A 186 -35.12 22.87 11.95
N GLU A 187 -34.11 22.61 12.77
CA GLU A 187 -34.25 22.22 14.17
C GLU A 187 -34.48 23.46 15.06
N PRO A 188 -34.96 23.31 16.31
CA PRO A 188 -35.31 24.43 17.18
C PRO A 188 -34.16 25.38 17.51
N ASP A 189 -32.91 24.93 17.40
CA ASP A 189 -31.70 25.65 17.82
C ASP A 189 -30.63 25.78 16.71
N ARG A 190 -30.83 25.10 15.58
CA ARG A 190 -29.88 25.07 14.45
C ARG A 190 -30.54 24.70 13.13
N ILE A 191 -29.83 24.94 12.03
CA ILE A 191 -30.21 24.45 10.70
C ILE A 191 -29.21 23.36 10.32
N ARG A 192 -29.65 22.10 10.30
CA ARG A 192 -28.81 20.94 10.00
C ARG A 192 -28.93 20.54 8.53
N ILE A 193 -27.82 20.14 7.93
CA ILE A 193 -27.79 19.56 6.58
C ILE A 193 -27.57 18.05 6.64
N ASP A 194 -28.45 17.28 6.00
CA ASP A 194 -28.32 15.84 5.81
C ASP A 194 -28.36 15.48 4.32
N LEU A 195 -27.19 15.10 3.77
CA LEU A 195 -27.04 14.72 2.37
C LEU A 195 -27.28 13.24 2.11
N GLY A 196 -27.61 12.43 3.13
CA GLY A 196 -27.79 10.98 3.01
C GLY A 196 -28.85 10.60 1.97
N LYS A 197 -29.98 11.30 1.94
CA LYS A 197 -31.03 11.09 0.92
C LYS A 197 -30.61 11.54 -0.48
N PHE A 198 -29.81 12.61 -0.56
CA PHE A 198 -29.27 13.07 -1.83
C PHE A 198 -28.33 12.04 -2.45
N TYR A 199 -27.40 11.47 -1.66
CA TYR A 199 -26.50 10.43 -2.16
C TYR A 199 -27.25 9.19 -2.66
N LYS A 200 -28.32 8.76 -1.97
CA LYS A 200 -29.16 7.65 -2.42
C LYS A 200 -29.83 7.89 -3.77
N LEU A 201 -30.16 9.14 -4.10
CA LEU A 201 -30.78 9.52 -5.37
C LEU A 201 -29.77 9.65 -6.51
N VAL A 202 -28.54 10.09 -6.20
CA VAL A 202 -27.48 10.25 -7.19
C VAL A 202 -26.83 8.91 -7.56
N GLY A 203 -26.79 7.96 -6.63
CA GLY A 203 -26.20 6.64 -6.82
C GLY A 203 -24.67 6.66 -6.85
N ASP A 204 -24.07 5.63 -7.43
CA ASP A 204 -22.62 5.43 -7.53
C ASP A 204 -22.01 6.23 -8.69
N LYS A 205 -22.11 7.56 -8.61
CA LYS A 205 -21.44 8.47 -9.53
C LYS A 205 -20.10 8.92 -8.99
N GLY A 206 -19.18 9.28 -9.88
CA GLY A 206 -17.89 9.87 -9.51
C GLY A 206 -18.04 11.17 -8.72
N GLU A 207 -17.03 11.52 -7.92
CA GLU A 207 -17.09 12.67 -7.01
C GLU A 207 -17.39 14.01 -7.71
N GLU A 208 -16.84 14.21 -8.90
CA GLU A 208 -17.07 15.41 -9.72
C GLU A 208 -18.52 15.53 -10.17
N GLU A 209 -19.12 14.42 -10.61
CA GLU A 209 -20.52 14.36 -11.03
C GLU A 209 -21.47 14.60 -9.85
N VAL A 210 -21.17 14.02 -8.69
CA VAL A 210 -21.93 14.25 -7.44
C VAL A 210 -21.88 15.74 -7.08
N THR A 211 -20.72 16.39 -7.24
CA THR A 211 -20.53 17.81 -6.94
C THR A 211 -21.29 18.70 -7.92
N ALA A 212 -21.29 18.36 -9.21
CA ALA A 212 -22.07 19.06 -10.22
C ALA A 212 -23.59 18.90 -9.95
N ALA A 213 -24.04 17.68 -9.66
CA ALA A 213 -25.43 17.40 -9.31
C ALA A 213 -25.86 18.16 -8.05
N LEU A 214 -25.00 18.28 -7.04
CA LEU A 214 -25.31 19.02 -5.82
C LEU A 214 -25.44 20.53 -6.10
N LYS A 215 -24.57 21.09 -6.94
CA LYS A 215 -24.67 22.50 -7.38
C LYS A 215 -25.99 22.76 -8.10
N GLU A 216 -26.37 21.88 -9.01
CA GLU A 216 -27.63 22.00 -9.75
C GLU A 216 -28.84 21.84 -8.84
N PHE A 217 -28.84 20.81 -7.99
CA PHE A 217 -29.90 20.57 -7.01
C PHE A 217 -30.07 21.76 -6.07
N PHE A 218 -28.98 22.36 -5.61
CA PHE A 218 -29.03 23.56 -4.79
C PHE A 218 -29.68 24.73 -5.56
N ALA A 219 -29.18 25.03 -6.76
CA ALA A 219 -29.61 26.19 -7.54
C ALA A 219 -31.06 26.10 -8.01
N LYS A 220 -31.48 24.94 -8.55
CA LYS A 220 -32.81 24.75 -9.14
C LYS A 220 -33.83 24.21 -8.13
N GLY A 221 -33.41 23.30 -7.26
CA GLY A 221 -34.27 22.62 -6.29
C GLY A 221 -34.45 23.41 -5.00
N LEU A 222 -33.37 23.56 -4.23
CA LEU A 222 -33.45 24.14 -2.88
C LEU A 222 -33.83 25.62 -2.89
N ILE A 223 -33.15 26.46 -3.70
CA ILE A 223 -33.50 27.89 -3.80
C ILE A 223 -34.95 28.07 -4.24
N GLY A 224 -35.40 27.31 -5.24
CA GLY A 224 -36.77 27.37 -5.74
C GLY A 224 -37.82 26.94 -4.72
N LEU A 225 -37.53 25.93 -3.90
CA LEU A 225 -38.44 25.49 -2.84
C LEU A 225 -38.49 26.50 -1.68
N ILE A 226 -37.33 26.92 -1.16
CA ILE A 226 -37.23 27.86 -0.04
C ILE A 226 -37.78 29.23 -0.42
N GLY A 227 -37.53 29.68 -1.65
CA GLY A 227 -38.09 30.93 -2.18
C GLY A 227 -39.62 30.91 -2.25
N ARG A 228 -40.22 29.78 -2.66
CA ARG A 228 -41.68 29.61 -2.65
C ARG A 228 -42.26 29.63 -1.24
N LEU A 229 -41.62 28.94 -0.29
CA LEU A 229 -42.06 28.90 1.11
C LEU A 229 -42.03 30.28 1.79
N ASN A 230 -41.10 31.14 1.38
CA ASN A 230 -40.89 32.46 1.98
C ASN A 230 -41.32 33.63 1.07
N ARG A 231 -42.11 33.36 0.01
CA ARG A 231 -42.53 34.37 -0.98
C ARG A 231 -43.21 35.59 -0.35
N ALA A 232 -44.04 35.37 0.67
CA ALA A 232 -44.74 36.44 1.39
C ALA A 232 -43.78 37.38 2.14
N TYR A 233 -42.64 36.89 2.62
CA TYR A 233 -41.62 37.72 3.25
C TYR A 233 -40.86 38.55 2.21
N ILE A 234 -40.45 37.91 1.11
CA ILE A 234 -39.65 38.50 0.04
C ILE A 234 -40.42 39.64 -0.66
N ALA A 235 -41.69 39.39 -1.02
CA ALA A 235 -42.49 40.34 -1.79
C ALA A 235 -42.86 41.64 -1.03
N ARG A 236 -42.73 41.66 0.30
CA ARG A 236 -43.13 42.82 1.13
C ARG A 236 -42.16 43.99 1.05
N ASN A 237 -40.86 43.75 0.84
CA ASN A 237 -39.84 44.80 0.86
C ASN A 237 -38.58 44.38 0.09
N PRO A 238 -38.05 45.19 -0.85
CA PRO A 238 -36.79 44.91 -1.54
C PRO A 238 -35.59 44.65 -0.60
N ALA A 239 -35.59 45.22 0.60
CA ALA A 239 -34.57 44.94 1.62
C ALA A 239 -34.65 43.49 2.14
N HIS A 240 -35.85 42.89 2.21
CA HIS A 240 -36.03 41.49 2.60
C HIS A 240 -35.47 40.53 1.57
N GLU A 241 -35.53 40.88 0.28
CA GLU A 241 -34.91 40.10 -0.78
C GLU A 241 -33.38 40.02 -0.58
N ARG A 242 -32.73 41.14 -0.24
CA ARG A 242 -31.29 41.15 0.05
C ARG A 242 -30.93 40.28 1.25
N VAL A 243 -31.69 40.37 2.34
CA VAL A 243 -31.49 39.52 3.54
C VAL A 243 -31.70 38.05 3.19
N PHE A 244 -32.75 37.73 2.43
CA PHE A 244 -33.04 36.38 1.99
C PHE A 244 -31.91 35.81 1.13
N LEU A 245 -31.37 36.59 0.18
CA LEU A 245 -30.22 36.17 -0.64
C LEU A 245 -28.96 35.92 0.20
N GLN A 246 -28.71 36.73 1.24
CA GLN A 246 -27.60 36.48 2.18
C GLN A 246 -27.79 35.16 2.94
N LEU A 247 -29.00 34.87 3.41
CA LEU A 247 -29.31 33.60 4.08
C LEU A 247 -29.17 32.40 3.14
N ILE A 248 -29.60 32.52 1.88
CA ILE A 248 -29.41 31.48 0.86
C ILE A 248 -27.91 31.26 0.58
N GLN A 249 -27.10 32.32 0.56
CA GLN A 249 -25.64 32.17 0.45
C GLN A 249 -25.04 31.46 1.67
N GLY A 250 -25.53 31.76 2.89
CA GLY A 250 -25.16 31.04 4.11
C GLY A 250 -25.54 29.56 4.03
N LEU A 251 -26.75 29.24 3.60
CA LEU A 251 -27.21 27.88 3.38
C LEU A 251 -26.37 27.14 2.34
N ARG A 252 -25.99 27.83 1.25
CA ARG A 252 -25.09 27.26 0.24
C ARG A 252 -23.77 26.83 0.88
N LYS A 253 -23.16 27.71 1.69
CA LYS A 253 -21.91 27.41 2.40
C LYS A 253 -22.07 26.18 3.29
N LEU A 254 -23.16 26.09 4.06
CA LEU A 254 -23.45 24.93 4.91
C LEU A 254 -23.58 23.63 4.12
N VAL A 255 -24.29 23.64 2.99
CA VAL A 255 -24.45 22.45 2.14
C VAL A 255 -23.12 21.93 1.63
N PHE A 256 -22.26 22.82 1.12
CA PHE A 256 -20.94 22.42 0.63
C PHE A 256 -19.96 22.07 1.76
N LEU A 257 -20.11 22.67 2.94
CA LEU A 257 -19.32 22.31 4.12
C LEU A 257 -19.69 20.91 4.62
N SER A 258 -20.99 20.59 4.70
CA SER A 258 -21.50 19.25 5.01
C SER A 258 -20.98 18.20 4.01
N ARG A 259 -21.04 18.48 2.69
CA ARG A 259 -20.44 17.59 1.68
C ARG A 259 -18.94 17.36 1.93
N ARG A 260 -18.19 18.43 2.25
CA ARG A 260 -16.75 18.32 2.51
C ARG A 260 -16.44 17.51 3.77
N VAL A 261 -17.29 17.57 4.79
CA VAL A 261 -17.23 16.68 5.96
C VAL A 261 -17.45 15.22 5.52
N ASP A 262 -18.48 14.96 4.70
CA ASP A 262 -18.77 13.61 4.23
C ASP A 262 -17.66 13.02 3.34
N VAL A 263 -17.07 13.80 2.43
CA VAL A 263 -15.90 13.40 1.61
C VAL A 263 -14.77 12.96 2.53
N LEU A 264 -14.43 13.81 3.50
CA LEU A 264 -13.30 13.59 4.38
C LEU A 264 -13.50 12.37 5.28
N MET A 265 -14.73 12.09 5.72
CA MET A 265 -15.02 10.85 6.45
C MET A 265 -14.81 9.61 5.58
N ARG A 266 -15.23 9.64 4.31
CA ARG A 266 -15.01 8.51 3.38
C ARG A 266 -13.52 8.32 3.09
N GLU A 267 -12.77 9.40 2.84
CA GLU A 267 -11.31 9.34 2.68
C GLU A 267 -10.66 8.67 3.91
N MET A 268 -11.07 9.04 5.13
CA MET A 268 -10.57 8.42 6.36
C MET A 268 -10.93 6.93 6.48
N GLU A 269 -12.12 6.53 6.05
CA GLU A 269 -12.53 5.12 6.04
C GLU A 269 -11.69 4.31 5.05
N CYS A 270 -11.47 4.83 3.84
CA CYS A 270 -10.59 4.20 2.85
C CYS A 270 -9.15 4.07 3.35
N GLU A 271 -8.60 5.12 3.96
CA GLU A 271 -7.25 5.08 4.56
C GLU A 271 -7.15 4.03 5.69
N ARG A 272 -8.21 3.91 6.52
CA ARG A 272 -8.27 2.89 7.58
C ARG A 272 -8.36 1.47 7.02
N GLU A 273 -9.15 1.28 5.97
CA GLU A 273 -9.28 -0.02 5.29
C GLU A 273 -7.97 -0.44 4.64
N ALA A 274 -7.32 0.47 3.90
CA ALA A 274 -6.00 0.25 3.31
C ALA A 274 -4.95 -0.11 4.38
N LEU A 275 -4.96 0.59 5.52
CA LEU A 275 -4.07 0.27 6.63
C LEU A 275 -4.37 -1.10 7.25
N SER A 276 -5.65 -1.43 7.44
CA SER A 276 -6.05 -2.74 7.97
C SER A 276 -5.64 -3.89 7.05
N GLU A 277 -5.77 -3.69 5.73
CA GLU A 277 -5.34 -4.67 4.74
C GLU A 277 -3.82 -4.85 4.78
N LEU A 278 -3.07 -3.76 4.86
CA LEU A 278 -1.62 -3.78 4.94
C LEU A 278 -1.12 -4.53 6.20
N VAL A 279 -1.74 -4.30 7.36
CA VAL A 279 -1.38 -5.03 8.60
C VAL A 279 -1.81 -6.49 8.55
N LYS A 280 -2.99 -6.80 8.00
CA LYS A 280 -3.39 -8.20 7.76
C LYS A 280 -2.39 -8.91 6.88
N ARG A 281 -1.87 -8.23 5.85
CA ARG A 281 -0.85 -8.77 4.97
C ARG A 281 0.43 -9.06 5.76
N ILE A 282 0.99 -8.06 6.45
CA ILE A 282 2.17 -8.20 7.32
C ILE A 282 2.08 -9.41 8.26
N ASN A 283 0.91 -9.63 8.87
CA ASN A 283 0.69 -10.69 9.86
C ASN A 283 0.34 -12.05 9.24
N ARG A 284 -0.03 -12.13 7.96
CA ARG A 284 -0.41 -13.39 7.27
C ARG A 284 0.68 -13.92 6.34
N THR A 285 1.70 -13.12 6.03
CA THR A 285 2.73 -13.51 5.09
C THR A 285 3.59 -14.64 5.65
N ASP A 286 3.48 -15.82 5.03
CA ASP A 286 4.49 -16.86 5.18
C ASP A 286 5.79 -16.40 4.53
N ARG A 287 6.78 -16.15 5.37
CA ARG A 287 8.11 -15.69 4.97
C ARG A 287 8.93 -16.94 4.69
N VAL A 288 9.05 -17.28 3.42
CA VAL A 288 9.75 -18.48 2.96
C VAL A 288 10.82 -18.10 1.96
N VAL A 289 11.99 -18.73 2.10
CA VAL A 289 13.05 -18.73 1.10
C VAL A 289 13.18 -20.14 0.57
N SER A 290 12.99 -20.33 -0.72
CA SER A 290 13.11 -21.63 -1.38
C SER A 290 14.27 -21.61 -2.36
N VAL A 291 15.12 -22.64 -2.31
CA VAL A 291 16.31 -22.77 -3.16
C VAL A 291 16.34 -24.17 -3.75
N ARG A 292 16.14 -24.29 -5.07
CA ARG A 292 16.21 -25.58 -5.75
C ARG A 292 17.63 -26.00 -6.14
N GLY A 293 18.57 -25.07 -6.18
CA GLY A 293 19.99 -25.39 -6.38
C GLY A 293 20.73 -25.67 -5.08
N LYS A 294 22.06 -25.56 -5.14
CA LYS A 294 22.98 -25.70 -4.01
C LYS A 294 23.21 -24.36 -3.33
N VAL A 295 23.31 -24.40 -2.00
CA VAL A 295 23.75 -23.25 -1.20
C VAL A 295 25.24 -23.34 -0.87
N TYR A 296 26.01 -22.38 -1.36
CA TYR A 296 27.46 -22.31 -1.13
C TYR A 296 27.79 -21.53 0.15
N PRO A 297 29.02 -21.70 0.68
CA PRO A 297 29.52 -20.90 1.80
C PRO A 297 29.42 -19.40 1.56
N ASP A 298 29.49 -18.64 2.66
CA ASP A 298 29.38 -17.18 2.70
C ASP A 298 27.99 -16.66 2.31
N THR A 299 27.02 -17.57 2.13
CA THR A 299 25.60 -17.24 2.00
C THR A 299 24.97 -17.03 3.37
N SER A 300 24.20 -15.94 3.52
CA SER A 300 23.44 -15.66 4.73
C SER A 300 21.94 -15.52 4.45
N PHE A 301 21.13 -15.98 5.37
CA PHE A 301 19.68 -15.86 5.35
C PHE A 301 19.22 -15.11 6.60
N GLY A 302 18.68 -13.91 6.41
CA GLY A 302 18.03 -13.12 7.45
C GLY A 302 16.52 -13.26 7.35
N PHE A 303 15.87 -13.48 8.48
CA PHE A 303 14.42 -13.36 8.62
C PHE A 303 14.15 -12.19 9.56
N LEU A 304 13.42 -11.19 9.06
CA LEU A 304 13.18 -9.91 9.74
C LEU A 304 11.70 -9.74 10.10
N PRO A 305 11.05 -10.70 10.78
CA PRO A 305 9.64 -10.59 11.09
C PRO A 305 9.31 -9.28 11.81
N LEU A 306 8.27 -8.59 11.32
CA LEU A 306 7.70 -7.44 11.98
C LEU A 306 6.33 -7.85 12.53
N ASP A 307 6.20 -7.88 13.85
CA ASP A 307 4.92 -8.03 14.51
C ASP A 307 4.26 -6.65 14.58
N VAL A 308 3.17 -6.45 13.84
CA VAL A 308 2.46 -5.17 13.78
C VAL A 308 1.10 -5.28 14.44
N VAL A 309 0.88 -4.45 15.46
CA VAL A 309 -0.38 -4.35 16.19
C VAL A 309 -0.98 -2.96 15.97
N ILE A 310 -2.24 -2.92 15.57
CA ILE A 310 -3.03 -1.69 15.50
C ILE A 310 -3.81 -1.53 16.82
N SER A 311 -3.67 -0.40 17.50
CA SER A 311 -4.49 -0.05 18.66
C SER A 311 -5.94 0.24 18.25
N ALA A 312 -6.85 0.29 19.23
CA ALA A 312 -8.23 0.70 18.97
C ALA A 312 -8.33 2.15 18.44
N GLU A 313 -7.35 3.01 18.78
CA GLU A 313 -7.27 4.38 18.25
C GLU A 313 -6.63 4.48 16.86
N GLY A 314 -6.07 3.39 16.32
CA GLY A 314 -5.39 3.36 15.02
C GLY A 314 -3.87 3.56 15.11
N ASP A 315 -3.28 3.55 16.30
CA ASP A 315 -1.83 3.63 16.49
C ASP A 315 -1.18 2.29 16.13
N ILE A 316 0.07 2.31 15.68
CA ILE A 316 0.78 1.12 15.22
C ILE A 316 1.98 0.95 16.12
N ALA A 317 1.99 -0.17 16.84
CA ALA A 317 3.17 -0.67 17.48
C ALA A 317 3.77 -1.76 16.59
N SER A 318 5.08 -1.66 16.34
CA SER A 318 5.82 -2.68 15.60
C SER A 318 6.96 -3.20 16.47
N VAL A 319 7.04 -4.52 16.64
CA VAL A 319 8.18 -5.18 17.26
C VAL A 319 8.90 -5.96 16.18
N GLY A 320 10.10 -5.53 15.83
CA GLY A 320 10.97 -6.26 14.92
C GLY A 320 11.67 -7.38 15.68
N ARG A 321 11.65 -8.59 15.14
CA ARG A 321 12.60 -9.64 15.52
C ARG A 321 13.54 -9.89 14.36
N ARG A 322 14.72 -10.42 14.67
CA ARG A 322 15.71 -10.80 13.67
C ARG A 322 16.21 -12.19 14.01
N ALA A 323 16.06 -13.10 13.07
CA ALA A 323 16.74 -14.39 13.09
C ALA A 323 17.66 -14.48 11.88
N GLU A 324 18.82 -15.11 12.04
CA GLU A 324 19.81 -15.22 10.98
C GLU A 324 20.38 -16.64 10.92
N LEU A 325 20.61 -17.12 9.71
CA LEU A 325 21.32 -18.35 9.42
C LEU A 325 22.49 -18.03 8.49
N ARG A 326 23.71 -18.34 8.91
CA ARG A 326 24.91 -18.22 8.06
C ARG A 326 25.45 -19.58 7.69
N VAL A 327 25.76 -19.76 6.41
CA VAL A 327 26.41 -20.95 5.87
C VAL A 327 27.89 -20.66 5.74
N SER A 328 28.73 -21.42 6.43
CA SER A 328 30.19 -21.33 6.30
C SER A 328 30.81 -22.69 5.97
N THR A 329 32.06 -22.66 5.51
CA THR A 329 32.85 -23.88 5.30
C THR A 329 33.04 -24.63 6.62
N GLY A 330 32.74 -25.94 6.59
CA GLY A 330 32.99 -26.82 7.72
C GLY A 330 34.47 -27.21 7.86
N SER A 331 34.72 -28.24 8.67
CA SER A 331 36.05 -28.83 8.86
C SER A 331 36.65 -29.44 7.57
N ASP A 332 35.79 -29.75 6.59
CA ASP A 332 36.15 -30.28 5.27
C ASP A 332 35.19 -29.73 4.20
N THR A 333 35.53 -29.91 2.92
CA THR A 333 34.75 -29.39 1.77
C THR A 333 33.40 -30.08 1.59
N SER A 334 33.21 -31.26 2.17
CA SER A 334 31.95 -32.03 2.14
C SER A 334 30.93 -31.59 3.19
N ARG A 335 31.37 -30.82 4.19
CA ARG A 335 30.51 -30.36 5.28
C ARG A 335 30.33 -28.86 5.28
N ARG A 336 29.22 -28.43 5.86
CA ARG A 336 28.84 -27.04 6.05
C ARG A 336 28.56 -26.80 7.51
N ALA A 337 29.06 -25.67 8.02
CA ALA A 337 28.72 -25.18 9.33
C ALA A 337 27.56 -24.20 9.15
N LEU A 338 26.45 -24.49 9.82
CA LEU A 338 25.26 -23.66 9.83
C LEU A 338 25.19 -22.97 11.18
N LYS A 339 25.37 -21.65 11.18
CA LYS A 339 25.29 -20.83 12.38
C LYS A 339 23.93 -20.15 12.45
N LYS A 340 23.09 -20.55 13.40
CA LYS A 340 21.77 -19.97 13.68
C LYS A 340 21.93 -18.92 14.78
N GLN A 341 21.31 -17.77 14.59
CA GLN A 341 21.23 -16.71 15.59
C GLN A 341 19.77 -16.29 15.74
N GLY A 342 19.21 -16.45 16.94
CA GLY A 342 17.85 -16.02 17.24
C GLY A 342 17.79 -14.55 17.69
N SER A 343 16.58 -14.02 17.84
CA SER A 343 16.35 -12.62 18.23
C SER A 343 16.79 -12.26 19.65
N SER A 344 16.95 -13.27 20.52
CA SER A 344 17.49 -13.11 21.87
C SER A 344 19.02 -13.02 21.92
N GLY A 345 19.70 -13.18 20.77
CA GLY A 345 21.16 -13.21 20.66
C GLY A 345 21.78 -14.57 20.98
N GLN A 346 20.97 -15.61 21.24
CA GLN A 346 21.45 -16.98 21.36
C GLN A 346 21.95 -17.49 20.00
N GLU A 347 23.09 -18.16 20.03
CA GLU A 347 23.74 -18.74 18.85
C GLU A 347 23.83 -20.25 18.97
N GLU A 348 23.45 -20.95 17.89
CA GLU A 348 23.61 -22.38 17.74
C GLU A 348 24.41 -22.68 16.47
N THR A 349 25.27 -23.69 16.52
CA THR A 349 26.02 -24.14 15.35
C THR A 349 25.78 -25.62 15.13
N GLU A 350 25.35 -25.97 13.93
CA GLU A 350 25.16 -27.36 13.50
C GLU A 350 26.04 -27.67 12.30
N MET A 351 26.51 -28.92 12.22
CA MET A 351 27.36 -29.42 11.13
C MET A 351 26.55 -30.36 10.24
N ARG A 352 26.43 -30.00 8.97
CA ARG A 352 25.59 -30.70 7.98
C ARG A 352 26.40 -31.10 6.77
N SER A 353 25.89 -32.05 5.99
CA SER A 353 26.49 -32.38 4.70
C SER A 353 26.16 -31.28 3.67
N ALA A 354 27.01 -31.10 2.67
CA ALA A 354 26.72 -30.15 1.60
C ALA A 354 25.50 -30.55 0.76
N ASP A 355 25.21 -31.86 0.67
CA ASP A 355 24.08 -32.38 -0.10
C ASP A 355 22.73 -32.14 0.58
N GLU A 356 22.71 -32.00 1.92
CA GLU A 356 21.51 -31.60 2.67
C GLU A 356 21.10 -30.15 2.39
N LEU A 357 21.98 -29.30 1.86
CA LEU A 357 21.72 -27.89 1.52
C LEU A 357 21.40 -27.69 0.03
N ARG A 358 20.77 -28.70 -0.56
CA ARG A 358 20.25 -28.66 -1.93
C ARG A 358 18.75 -28.87 -1.87
N GLU A 359 18.00 -28.14 -2.70
CA GLU A 359 16.54 -28.27 -2.79
C GLU A 359 15.89 -28.05 -1.41
N ILE A 360 16.24 -26.92 -0.79
CA ILE A 360 15.83 -26.58 0.57
C ILE A 360 14.84 -25.42 0.61
N ALA A 361 13.95 -25.46 1.59
CA ALA A 361 13.14 -24.33 2.01
C ALA A 361 13.54 -23.89 3.42
N LEU A 362 13.52 -22.59 3.65
CA LEU A 362 13.81 -21.96 4.93
C LEU A 362 12.65 -21.07 5.35
N ARG A 363 12.30 -21.11 6.64
CA ARG A 363 11.33 -20.21 7.25
C ARG A 363 11.69 -19.90 8.69
N LEU A 364 10.95 -18.97 9.28
CA LEU A 364 11.01 -18.73 10.71
C LEU A 364 10.05 -19.67 11.47
N ASP A 365 10.53 -20.30 12.54
CA ASP A 365 9.69 -21.00 13.52
C ASP A 365 10.07 -20.51 14.92
N GLY A 366 9.15 -19.79 15.56
CA GLY A 366 9.43 -19.04 16.78
C GLY A 366 10.54 -17.99 16.58
N ASP A 367 11.65 -18.15 17.30
CA ASP A 367 12.78 -17.21 17.29
C ASP A 367 13.96 -17.67 16.40
N TYR A 368 13.87 -18.86 15.77
CA TYR A 368 14.96 -19.45 15.00
C TYR A 368 14.56 -19.73 13.55
N VAL A 369 15.57 -19.76 12.67
CA VAL A 369 15.41 -20.21 11.28
C VAL A 369 15.42 -21.73 11.26
N VAL A 370 14.36 -22.31 10.71
CA VAL A 370 14.24 -23.74 10.41
C VAL A 370 14.34 -23.97 8.91
N TRP A 371 14.92 -25.10 8.52
CA TRP A 371 15.10 -25.48 7.13
C TRP A 371 14.88 -26.98 6.95
N GLY A 372 14.55 -27.38 5.73
CA GLY A 372 14.37 -28.77 5.33
C GLY A 372 14.14 -28.92 3.83
N PRO A 373 13.87 -30.14 3.35
CA PRO A 373 13.61 -30.41 1.93
C PRO A 373 12.41 -29.63 1.40
N LEU A 374 12.49 -29.15 0.15
CA LEU A 374 11.43 -28.35 -0.49
C LEU A 374 10.04 -29.02 -0.39
N ASP A 375 9.98 -30.32 -0.65
CA ASP A 375 8.75 -31.12 -0.70
C ASP A 375 7.98 -31.15 0.64
N GLU A 376 8.70 -31.03 1.76
CA GLU A 376 8.08 -31.01 3.10
C GLU A 376 7.37 -29.66 3.37
N PHE A 377 7.84 -28.58 2.74
CA PHE A 377 7.30 -27.24 2.91
C PHE A 377 6.16 -26.93 1.94
N ASP A 378 6.16 -27.51 0.74
CA ASP A 378 5.05 -27.38 -0.22
C ASP A 378 3.77 -28.10 0.27
N SER A 379 3.91 -29.14 1.10
CA SER A 379 2.78 -29.86 1.70
C SER A 379 1.99 -29.05 2.75
N LEU A 380 2.51 -27.89 3.18
CA LEU A 380 1.90 -27.00 4.17
C LEU A 380 1.29 -25.71 3.56
N ALA A 381 1.40 -25.53 2.24
CA ALA A 381 1.00 -24.32 1.52
C ALA A 381 -0.34 -24.43 0.75
N VAL A 382 -1.27 -25.31 1.20
CA VAL A 382 -2.65 -25.42 0.66
C VAL A 382 -3.65 -24.64 1.50
#